data_AF-A0A013XXI3-F1
#
_entry.id   AF-A0A013XXI3-F1
#
_cell.length_a   1.000
_cell.length_b   1.000
_cell.length_c   1.000
_cell.angle_alpha   90.00
_cell.angle_beta   90.00
_cell.angle_gamma   90.00
#
_symmetry.space_group_name_H-M   'P 1'
#
loop_
_entity.id
_entity.type
_entity.pdbx_description
1 polymer ?
#
loop_
_entity_poly.entity_id
_entity_poly.type
_entity_poly.pdbx_seq_one_letter_code
_entity_poly.pdbx_strand_id
1 'polypeptide(L)' 'MRLILHTAAYWLMWRIPAGDTQRQSALAAAEFATLRLRLLKVAARVIETATRIRIAFASACPEASTFRAIAAAFRPAPT' A
#
# COMPACT_ATOMS: atom_id res chain seq x y z
N MET A 1 -2.93 17.92 -14.13
CA MET A 1 -3.23 17.00 -13.01
C MET A 1 -2.26 15.81 -12.82
N ARG A 2 -1.35 15.49 -13.75
CA ARG A 2 -0.37 14.37 -13.54
C ARG A 2 0.69 14.66 -12.47
N LEU A 3 1.06 15.94 -12.29
CA LEU A 3 2.11 16.34 -11.35
C LEU A 3 1.73 16.03 -9.89
N ILE A 4 0.48 16.31 -9.50
CA ILE A 4 0.00 16.11 -8.12
C ILE A 4 -0.01 14.62 -7.75
N LEU A 5 -0.54 13.76 -8.62
CA LEU A 5 -0.57 12.32 -8.37
C LEU A 5 0.84 11.72 -8.35
N HIS A 6 1.75 12.23 -9.19
CA HIS A 6 3.14 11.80 -9.18
C HIS A 6 3.85 12.18 -7.89
N THR A 7 3.64 13.40 -7.40
CA THR A 7 4.13 13.85 -6.10
C THR A 7 3.56 13.00 -4.97
N ALA A 8 2.25 12.75 -4.96
CA ALA A 8 1.62 11.89 -3.97
C ALA A 8 2.21 10.47 -3.96
N ALA A 9 2.47 9.89 -5.14
CA ALA A 9 3.13 8.59 -5.26
C ALA A 9 4.57 8.62 -4.70
N TYR A 10 5.33 9.69 -4.96
CA TYR A 10 6.68 9.84 -4.42
C TYR A 10 6.68 9.99 -2.89
N TRP A 11 5.74 10.78 -2.36
CA TRP A 11 5.52 10.90 -0.92
C TRP A 11 5.15 9.57 -0.27
N LEU A 12 4.33 8.76 -0.93
CA LEU A 12 3.98 7.43 -0.46
C LEU A 12 5.23 6.52 -0.42
N MET A 13 6.03 6.49 -1.49
CA MET A 13 7.26 5.70 -1.56
C MET A 13 8.28 6.11 -0.49
N TRP A 14 8.38 7.40 -0.19
CA TRP A 14 9.24 7.91 0.90
C TRP A 14 8.73 7.49 2.29
N ARG A 15 7.41 7.47 2.50
CA ARG A 15 6.79 7.12 3.79
C ARG A 15 6.80 5.63 4.10
N ILE A 16 6.80 4.76 3.09
CA ILE A 16 6.71 3.31 3.27
C ILE A 16 7.86 2.75 4.14
N PRO A 17 9.15 3.05 3.89
CA PRO A 17 10.26 2.59 4.74
C PRO A 17 10.33 3.30 6.10
N ALA A 18 9.72 4.49 6.22
CA ALA A 18 9.69 5.26 7.45
C ALA A 18 8.64 4.75 8.46
N GLY A 19 7.70 3.93 8.02
CA GLY A 19 6.71 3.28 8.89
C GLY A 19 7.31 2.12 9.66
N ASP A 20 7.16 2.13 10.99
CA ASP A 20 7.72 1.12 11.90
C ASP A 20 7.31 -0.32 11.55
N THR A 21 6.08 -0.50 11.04
CA THR A 21 5.51 -1.79 10.59
C THR A 21 6.29 -2.43 9.43
N GLN A 22 6.98 -1.64 8.59
CA GLN A 22 7.64 -2.14 7.38
C GLN A 22 9.16 -2.28 7.54
N ARG A 23 9.73 -1.75 8.63
CA ARG A 23 11.18 -1.74 8.87
C ARG A 23 11.81 -3.13 8.93
N GLN A 24 11.01 -4.16 9.23
CA GLN A 24 11.41 -5.57 9.29
C GLN A 24 11.12 -6.35 8.00
N SER A 25 10.49 -5.72 7.00
CA SER A 25 10.11 -6.36 5.75
C SER A 25 11.20 -6.18 4.70
N ALA A 26 11.39 -7.17 3.81
CA ALA A 26 12.30 -7.09 2.66
C ALA A 26 12.04 -5.87 1.74
N LEU A 27 10.90 -5.19 1.92
CA LEU A 27 10.53 -3.96 1.22
C LEU A 27 11.20 -2.70 1.78
N ALA A 28 11.67 -2.69 3.03
CA ALA A 28 12.37 -1.52 3.59
C ALA A 28 13.74 -1.28 2.94
N ALA A 29 14.39 -2.34 2.45
CA ALA A 29 15.67 -2.28 1.76
C ALA A 29 15.54 -2.35 0.22
N ALA A 30 14.32 -2.43 -0.31
CA ALA A 30 14.09 -2.57 -1.74
C ALA A 30 14.27 -1.23 -2.47
N GLU A 31 14.85 -1.26 -3.67
CA GLU A 31 14.98 -0.07 -4.51
C GLU A 31 13.62 0.56 -4.85
N PHE A 32 13.60 1.88 -5.08
CA PHE A 32 12.40 2.62 -5.48
C PHE A 32 11.70 1.99 -6.69
N ALA A 33 12.46 1.46 -7.67
CA ALA A 33 11.87 0.78 -8.82
C ALA A 33 11.06 -0.46 -8.41
N THR A 34 11.59 -1.23 -7.46
CA THR A 34 10.96 -2.44 -6.91
C THR A 34 9.74 -2.10 -6.06
N LEU A 35 9.84 -1.08 -5.20
CA LEU A 35 8.69 -0.56 -4.44
C LEU A 35 7.56 -0.08 -5.36
N ARG A 36 7.90 0.60 -6.45
CA ARG A 36 6.91 1.07 -7.42
C ARG A 36 6.18 -0.10 -8.08
N LEU A 37 6.89 -1.14 -8.48
CA LEU A 37 6.28 -2.31 -9.11
C LEU A 37 5.42 -3.12 -8.14
N ARG A 38 5.89 -3.31 -6.90
CA ARG A 38 5.25 -4.20 -5.93
C ARG A 38 4.12 -3.55 -5.11
N LEU A 39 4.11 -2.23 -4.96
CA LEU A 39 3.12 -1.52 -4.15
C LEU A 39 2.22 -0.57 -4.96
N LEU A 40 2.80 0.19 -5.90
CA LEU A 40 2.06 1.21 -6.66
C LEU A 40 1.47 0.70 -7.97
N LYS A 41 2.14 -0.25 -8.62
CA LYS A 41 1.70 -0.86 -9.89
C LYS A 41 1.04 -2.23 -9.70
N VAL A 42 0.39 -2.44 -8.56
CA VAL A 42 -0.43 -3.65 -8.35
C VAL A 42 -1.81 -3.45 -8.94
N ALA A 43 -2.27 -4.45 -9.69
CA ALA A 43 -3.66 -4.52 -10.12
C ALA A 43 -4.53 -4.99 -8.95
N ALA A 44 -5.53 -4.18 -8.60
CA ALA A 44 -6.52 -4.51 -7.59
C ALA A 44 -7.89 -3.98 -8.00
N ARG A 45 -8.95 -4.66 -7.58
CA ARG A 45 -10.31 -4.16 -7.72
C ARG A 45 -10.62 -3.28 -6.51
N VAL A 46 -10.82 -1.99 -6.76
CA VAL A 46 -11.26 -1.02 -5.74
C VAL A 46 -12.77 -0.93 -5.79
N ILE A 47 -13.41 -1.11 -4.64
CA ILE A 47 -14.85 -0.96 -4.44
C ILE A 47 -15.03 0.13 -3.39
N GLU A 48 -15.53 1.28 -3.81
CA GLU A 48 -15.76 2.43 -2.96
C GLU A 48 -17.26 2.49 -2.61
N THR A 49 -17.55 2.58 -1.31
CA THR A 49 -18.89 2.87 -0.79
C THR A 49 -18.83 4.15 0.04
N ALA A 50 -19.98 4.73 0.36
CA ALA A 50 -20.08 5.99 1.11
C ALA A 50 -19.33 5.99 2.46
N THR A 51 -19.08 4.82 3.04
CA THR A 51 -18.44 4.68 4.35
C THR A 51 -17.15 3.86 4.33
N ARG A 52 -16.83 3.16 3.24
CA ARG A 52 -15.72 2.20 3.21
C ARG A 52 -15.09 2.09 1.83
N ILE A 53 -13.78 1.88 1.82
CA ILE A 53 -13.02 1.47 0.63
C ILE A 53 -12.62 0.01 0.83
N ARG A 54 -13.04 -0.86 -0.09
CA ARG A 54 -12.65 -2.27 -0.11
C ARG A 54 -11.72 -2.49 -1.30
N ILE A 55 -10.56 -3.10 -1.04
CA ILE A 55 -9.57 -3.38 -2.07
C ILE A 55 -9.42 -4.91 -2.16
N ALA A 56 -9.75 -5.47 -3.32
CA ALA A 56 -9.57 -6.89 -3.61
C ALA A 56 -8.36 -7.11 -4.53
N PHE A 57 -7.38 -7.85 -4.04
CA PHE A 57 -6.16 -8.20 -4.78
C PHE A 57 -6.30 -9.56 -5.46
N ALA A 58 -5.46 -9.83 -6.46
CA ALA A 58 -5.32 -11.17 -7.03
C ALA A 58 -4.89 -12.17 -5.96
N SER A 59 -5.38 -13.41 -6.02
CA SER A 59 -5.04 -14.47 -5.06
C SER A 59 -3.54 -14.78 -5.01
N ALA A 60 -2.85 -14.61 -6.14
CA ALA A 60 -1.40 -14.78 -6.27
C ALA A 60 -0.59 -13.52 -5.89
N CYS A 61 -1.16 -12.51 -5.23
CA CYS A 61 -0.44 -11.30 -4.87
C CYS A 61 0.69 -11.62 -3.87
N PRO A 62 1.97 -11.38 -4.22
CA PRO A 62 3.11 -11.73 -3.37
C PRO A 62 3.17 -10.93 -2.07
N GLU A 63 2.51 -9.76 -2.02
CA GLU A 63 2.55 -8.82 -0.91
C GLU A 63 1.27 -8.82 -0.05
N ALA A 64 0.43 -9.85 -0.19
CA ALA A 64 -0.89 -9.89 0.44
C ALA A 64 -0.83 -9.78 1.97
N SER A 65 0.22 -10.30 2.61
CA SER A 65 0.45 -10.15 4.07
C SER A 65 0.67 -8.69 4.47
N THR A 66 1.50 -7.97 3.73
CA THR A 66 1.77 -6.54 3.94
C THR A 66 0.50 -5.71 3.80
N PHE A 67 -0.27 -5.93 2.73
CA PHE A 67 -1.53 -5.20 2.52
C PHE A 67 -2.56 -5.51 3.62
N ARG A 68 -2.61 -6.75 4.12
CA ARG A 68 -3.46 -7.10 5.27
C ARG A 68 -3.02 -6.41 6.56
N ALA A 69 -1.72 -6.35 6.83
CA ALA A 69 -1.18 -5.66 8.01
C ALA A 69 -1.52 -4.16 7.99
N ILE A 70 -1.37 -3.52 6.82
CA ILE A 70 -1.77 -2.11 6.63
C ILE A 70 -3.28 -1.95 6.85
N ALA A 71 -4.12 -2.80 6.25
CA ALA A 71 -5.56 -2.74 6.42
C ALA A 71 -5.98 -2.95 7.89
N ALA A 72 -5.26 -3.80 8.65
CA ALA A 72 -5.47 -3.98 10.07
C ALA A 72 -5.10 -2.72 10.87
N ALA A 73 -4.03 -2.02 10.51
CA ALA A 73 -3.64 -0.75 11.15
C ALA A 73 -4.66 0.38 10.93
N PHE A 74 -5.35 0.38 9.79
CA PHE A 74 -6.44 1.34 9.49
C PHE A 74 -7.80 0.90 10.01
N ARG A 75 -7.91 -0.26 10.66
CA ARG A 75 -9.20 -0.78 11.12
C ARG A 75 -9.67 0.10 12.29
N PRO A 76 -10.84 0.73 12.21
CA PRO A 76 -11.38 1.49 13.33
C PRO A 76 -11.59 0.56 14.53
N ALA A 77 -11.36 1.09 15.73
CA ALA A 77 -11.60 0.36 16.98
C ALA A 77 -13.05 -0.13 17.01
N PRO A 78 -13.32 -1.37 17.47
CA PRO A 78 -14.68 -1.87 17.55
C PRO A 78 -15.47 -0.99 18.52
N THR A 79 -16.51 -0.33 18.00
CA THR A 79 -17.58 0.32 18.77
C THR A 79 -18.55 -0.71 19.32
#